data_AF-A0A1H6F5Q0-F1
#
_entry.id   AF-A0A1H6F5Q0-F1
#
_cell.length_a   1.000
_cell.length_b   1.000
_cell.length_c   1.000
_cell.angle_alpha   90.00
_cell.angle_beta   90.00
_cell.angle_gamma   90.00
#
_symmetry.space_group_name_H-M   'P 1'
#
loop_
_entity.id
_entity.type
_entity.pdbx_description
1 polymer ?
#
loop_
_entity_poly.entity_id
_entity_poly.type
_entity_poly.pdbx_seq_one_letter_code
_entity_poly.pdbx_strand_id
1 'polypeptide(L)'
;MSKFKEFLQKAGAVVPDVLKVGGNIIGGNYLAAIKNVGELLKGESQKSEEAKELLQEFELKKLEFEQELKKLYLDDKKDARSLYKVDGSLQKVFAITFLSLYIVLSFVVLIGLYLISIQGLKLDNYVVSFVSTLHGGMSMKVGTIVDFLFGSSQQ
;
A
#
# COMPACT_ATOMS: atom_id res chain seq x y z
N MET A 1 -5.31 19.94 0.24
CA MET A 1 -5.35 19.85 -1.23
C MET A 1 -6.13 21.02 -1.84
N SER A 2 -5.93 22.26 -1.36
CA SER A 2 -6.80 23.38 -1.76
C SER A 2 -6.06 24.62 -2.26
N LYS A 3 -4.90 25.00 -1.70
CA LYS A 3 -4.30 26.32 -2.01
C LYS A 3 -3.73 26.44 -3.42
N PHE A 4 -3.01 25.42 -3.89
CA PHE A 4 -2.52 25.41 -5.27
C PHE A 4 -3.68 25.29 -6.27
N LYS A 5 -4.72 24.50 -5.96
CA LYS A 5 -5.90 24.35 -6.82
C LYS A 5 -6.75 25.63 -6.88
N GLU A 6 -6.91 26.32 -5.75
CA GLU A 6 -7.54 27.64 -5.63
C GLU A 6 -6.75 28.68 -6.43
N PHE A 7 -5.42 28.66 -6.32
CA PHE A 7 -4.56 29.53 -7.11
C PHE A 7 -4.72 29.27 -8.61
N LEU A 8 -4.78 28.01 -9.06
CA LEU A 8 -5.00 27.66 -10.46
C LEU A 8 -6.36 28.16 -10.99
N GLN A 9 -7.41 28.07 -10.18
CA GLN A 9 -8.73 28.59 -10.57
C GLN A 9 -8.71 30.11 -10.71
N LYS A 10 -8.06 30.82 -9.78
CA LYS A 10 -7.89 32.27 -9.83
C LYS A 10 -7.03 32.69 -11.03
N ALA A 11 -5.88 32.06 -11.20
CA ALA A 11 -4.94 32.34 -12.29
C ALA A 11 -5.55 31.97 -13.65
N GLY A 12 -6.37 30.92 -13.73
CA GLY A 12 -7.07 30.49 -14.94
C GLY A 12 -8.08 31.49 -15.48
N ALA A 13 -8.60 32.40 -14.65
CA ALA A 13 -9.49 33.48 -15.09
C ALA A 13 -8.75 34.58 -15.86
N VAL A 14 -7.45 34.76 -15.61
CA VAL A 14 -6.61 35.81 -16.21
C VAL A 14 -5.68 35.22 -17.28
N VAL A 15 -5.16 34.02 -17.03
CA VAL A 15 -4.29 33.25 -17.94
C VAL A 15 -4.91 31.87 -18.16
N PRO A 16 -5.79 31.71 -19.17
CA PRO A 16 -6.49 30.45 -19.43
C PRO A 16 -5.58 29.25 -19.64
N ASP A 17 -4.37 29.47 -20.15
CA ASP A 17 -3.38 28.42 -20.38
C ASP A 17 -2.89 27.75 -19.09
N VAL A 18 -2.98 28.42 -17.94
CA VAL A 18 -2.68 27.83 -16.63
C VAL A 18 -3.60 26.65 -16.30
N LEU A 19 -4.84 26.66 -16.79
CA LEU A 19 -5.79 25.55 -16.60
C LEU A 19 -5.40 24.29 -17.38
N LYS A 20 -4.68 24.43 -18.50
CA LYS A 20 -4.17 23.29 -19.28
C LYS A 20 -3.15 22.48 -18.49
N VAL A 21 -2.46 23.10 -17.53
CA VAL A 21 -1.53 22.43 -16.62
C VAL A 21 -2.25 21.48 -15.65
N GLY A 22 -3.57 21.62 -15.50
CA GLY A 22 -4.41 20.70 -14.73
C GLY A 22 -4.29 19.23 -15.14
N GLY A 23 -3.92 18.95 -16.40
CA GLY A 23 -3.62 17.58 -16.84
C GLY A 23 -2.47 16.91 -16.08
N ASN A 24 -1.42 17.67 -15.72
CA ASN A 24 -0.28 17.16 -14.96
C ASN A 24 -0.62 16.86 -13.50
N ILE A 25 -1.63 17.55 -12.97
CA ILE A 25 -2.17 17.37 -11.61
C ILE A 25 -2.98 16.08 -11.55
N ILE A 26 -3.75 15.80 -12.60
CA ILE A 26 -4.47 14.52 -12.77
C ILE A 26 -3.49 13.35 -12.89
N GLY A 27 -2.34 13.56 -13.54
CA GLY A 27 -1.25 12.58 -13.64
C GLY A 27 -0.38 12.41 -12.39
N GLY A 28 -0.72 13.07 -11.27
CA GLY A 28 0.04 12.98 -10.02
C GLY A 28 1.39 13.72 -10.03
N ASN A 29 1.73 14.44 -11.10
CA ASN A 29 2.99 15.18 -11.22
C ASN A 29 2.79 16.66 -10.86
N TYR A 30 2.47 16.90 -9.60
CA TYR A 30 2.17 18.23 -9.10
C TYR A 30 3.40 19.16 -9.05
N LEU A 31 4.62 18.63 -8.90
CA LEU A 31 5.85 19.43 -8.98
C LEU A 31 6.06 19.98 -10.39
N ALA A 32 5.87 19.15 -11.42
CA ALA A 32 5.89 19.63 -12.79
C ALA A 32 4.75 20.62 -13.06
N ALA A 33 3.56 20.39 -12.47
CA ALA A 33 2.45 21.32 -12.58
C ALA A 33 2.79 22.70 -12.00
N ILE A 34 3.34 22.78 -10.79
CA ILE A 34 3.78 24.04 -10.17
C ILE A 34 4.80 24.74 -11.08
N LYS A 35 5.81 24.01 -11.56
CA LYS A 35 6.85 24.59 -12.43
C LYS A 35 6.27 25.16 -13.73
N ASN A 36 5.40 24.42 -14.40
CA ASN A 36 4.76 24.83 -15.66
C ASN A 36 3.87 26.07 -15.48
N VAL A 37 3.17 26.20 -14.35
CA VAL A 37 2.38 27.39 -14.02
C VAL A 37 3.27 28.62 -13.87
N GLY A 38 4.41 28.49 -13.17
CA GLY A 38 5.38 29.58 -13.04
C GLY A 38 5.95 30.03 -14.38
N GLU A 39 6.24 29.10 -15.30
CA GLU A 39 6.71 29.41 -16.64
C GLU A 39 5.66 30.13 -17.49
N LEU A 40 4.40 29.68 -17.45
CA LEU A 40 3.29 30.33 -18.15
C LEU A 40 3.03 31.75 -17.64
N LEU A 41 2.97 31.93 -16.31
CA LEU A 41 2.78 33.24 -15.69
C LEU A 41 3.95 34.19 -16.02
N LYS A 42 5.19 33.69 -16.09
CA LYS A 42 6.34 34.49 -16.48
C LYS A 42 6.26 34.96 -17.93
N GLY A 43 5.76 34.12 -18.84
CA GLY A 43 5.52 34.50 -20.24
C GLY A 43 4.44 35.57 -20.37
N GLU A 44 3.34 35.42 -19.65
CA GLU A 44 2.20 36.34 -19.73
C GLU A 44 2.38 37.63 -18.93
N SER A 45 3.24 37.64 -17.88
CA SER A 45 3.59 38.85 -17.12
C SER A 45 4.26 39.95 -17.95
N GLN A 46 4.81 39.59 -19.13
CA GLN A 46 5.40 40.57 -20.05
C GLN A 46 4.35 41.31 -20.88
N LYS A 47 3.10 40.83 -20.87
CA LYS A 47 2.01 41.30 -21.73
C LYS A 47 0.86 41.94 -20.95
N SER A 48 0.73 41.61 -19.66
CA SER A 48 -0.35 42.12 -18.80
C SER A 48 0.15 42.34 -17.37
N GLU A 49 -0.22 43.47 -16.77
CA GLU A 49 0.09 43.75 -15.36
C GLU A 49 -0.69 42.85 -14.40
N GLU A 50 -1.89 42.39 -14.79
CA GLU A 50 -2.67 41.42 -14.00
C GLU A 50 -1.94 40.07 -13.91
N ALA A 51 -1.28 39.64 -15.00
CA ALA A 51 -0.46 38.43 -15.02
C ALA A 51 0.83 38.59 -14.20
N LYS A 52 1.38 39.81 -14.13
CA LYS A 52 2.56 40.14 -13.33
C LYS A 52 2.27 40.13 -11.83
N GLU A 53 1.10 40.62 -11.41
CA GLU A 53 0.63 40.50 -10.03
C GLU A 53 0.43 39.03 -9.63
N LEU A 54 -0.16 38.23 -10.53
CA LEU A 54 -0.33 36.79 -10.31
C LEU A 54 1.00 36.04 -10.22
N LEU A 55 2.01 36.43 -11.00
CA LEU A 55 3.36 35.86 -10.90
C LEU A 55 3.99 36.18 -9.55
N GLN A 56 3.86 37.41 -9.05
CA GLN A 56 4.34 37.76 -7.71
C GLN A 56 3.64 36.96 -6.61
N GLU A 57 2.31 36.84 -6.69
CA GLU A 57 1.54 36.01 -5.76
C GLU A 57 1.97 34.53 -5.83
N PHE A 58 2.20 34.01 -7.04
CA PHE A 58 2.68 32.66 -7.26
C PHE A 58 4.04 32.43 -6.59
N GLU A 59 5.03 33.30 -6.82
CA GLU A 59 6.37 33.15 -6.23
C GLU A 59 6.32 33.24 -4.70
N LEU A 60 5.47 34.10 -4.12
CA LEU A 60 5.26 34.17 -2.67
C LEU A 60 4.66 32.89 -2.09
N LYS A 61 3.73 32.25 -2.80
CA LYS A 61 3.02 31.04 -2.35
C LYS A 61 3.66 29.73 -2.82
N LYS A 62 4.64 29.77 -3.71
CA LYS A 62 5.27 28.60 -4.33
C LYS A 62 5.81 27.62 -3.28
N LEU A 63 6.53 28.13 -2.28
CA LEU A 63 7.07 27.32 -1.19
C LEU A 63 5.95 26.64 -0.38
N GLU A 64 4.81 27.30 -0.22
CA GLU A 64 3.66 26.73 0.46
C GLU A 64 3.03 25.58 -0.36
N PHE A 65 2.92 25.74 -1.68
CA PHE A 65 2.44 24.69 -2.57
C PHE A 65 3.36 23.47 -2.56
N GLU A 66 4.68 23.67 -2.59
CA GLU A 66 5.68 22.60 -2.50
C GLU A 66 5.65 21.88 -1.14
N GLN A 67 5.46 22.63 -0.04
CA GLN A 67 5.32 22.06 1.31
C GLN A 67 4.06 21.21 1.45
N GLU A 68 2.91 21.68 0.94
CA GLU A 68 1.65 20.94 0.98
C GLU A 68 1.78 19.60 0.23
N LEU A 69 2.48 19.61 -0.92
CA LEU A 69 2.76 18.41 -1.69
C LEU A 69 3.68 17.43 -0.98
N LYS A 70 4.75 17.94 -0.38
CA LYS A 70 5.68 17.10 0.38
C LYS A 70 4.98 16.48 1.58
N LYS A 71 4.10 17.23 2.25
CA LYS A 71 3.28 16.71 3.35
C LYS A 71 2.35 15.60 2.86
N LEU A 72 1.63 15.83 1.77
CA LEU A 72 0.76 14.81 1.18
C LEU A 72 1.54 13.52 0.84
N TYR A 73 2.70 13.65 0.19
CA TYR A 73 3.56 12.51 -0.12
C TYR A 73 4.04 11.75 1.13
N LEU A 74 4.37 12.48 2.20
CA LEU A 74 4.77 11.86 3.48
C LEU A 74 3.59 11.17 4.17
N ASP A 75 2.41 11.77 4.11
CA ASP A 75 1.18 11.20 4.66
C ASP A 75 0.79 9.93 3.89
N ASP A 76 0.83 9.92 2.55
CA ASP A 76 0.61 8.73 1.73
C ASP A 76 1.63 7.62 2.05
N LYS A 77 2.92 7.99 2.21
CA LYS A 77 3.96 7.03 2.62
C LYS A 77 3.72 6.47 4.02
N LYS A 78 3.20 7.29 4.93
CA LYS A 78 2.86 6.86 6.29
C LYS A 78 1.64 5.93 6.27
N ASP A 79 0.63 6.26 5.48
CA ASP A 79 -0.57 5.45 5.31
C ASP A 79 -0.25 4.09 4.71
N ALA A 80 0.55 4.06 3.64
CA ALA A 80 1.06 2.83 3.04
C ALA A 80 1.81 1.95 4.08
N ARG A 81 2.64 2.56 4.93
CA ARG A 81 3.32 1.84 6.03
C ARG A 81 2.35 1.26 7.05
N SER A 82 1.28 1.98 7.41
CA SER A 82 0.26 1.42 8.30
C SER A 82 -0.50 0.26 7.67
N LEU A 83 -0.83 0.35 6.38
CA LEU A 83 -1.48 -0.75 5.66
C LEU A 83 -0.61 -2.01 5.66
N TYR A 84 0.68 -1.90 5.31
CA TYR A 84 1.61 -3.02 5.40
C TYR A 84 1.73 -3.61 6.82
N LYS A 85 1.66 -2.78 7.85
CA LYS A 85 1.69 -3.25 9.25
C LYS A 85 0.44 -4.04 9.62
N VAL A 86 -0.73 -3.59 9.16
CA VAL A 86 -2.01 -4.30 9.37
C VAL A 86 -1.98 -5.64 8.64
N ASP A 87 -1.57 -5.67 7.38
CA ASP A 87 -1.46 -6.89 6.59
C ASP A 87 -0.49 -7.90 7.23
N GLY A 88 0.69 -7.44 7.68
CA GLY A 88 1.65 -8.29 8.37
C GLY A 88 1.13 -8.83 9.71
N SER A 89 0.31 -8.06 10.43
CA SER A 89 -0.32 -8.53 11.68
C SER A 89 -1.36 -9.61 11.39
N LEU A 90 -2.18 -9.42 10.36
CA LEU A 90 -3.21 -10.37 9.95
C LEU A 90 -2.59 -11.68 9.44
N GLN A 91 -1.52 -11.61 8.64
CA GLN A 91 -0.75 -12.78 8.18
C GLN A 91 -0.21 -13.59 9.37
N LYS A 92 0.32 -12.94 10.40
CA LYS A 92 0.80 -13.62 11.61
C LYS A 92 -0.32 -14.32 12.37
N VAL A 93 -1.48 -13.68 12.51
CA VAL A 93 -2.65 -14.32 13.16
C VAL A 93 -3.02 -15.60 12.41
N PHE A 94 -3.16 -15.55 11.08
CA PHE A 94 -3.44 -16.74 10.29
C PHE A 94 -2.35 -17.80 10.41
N ALA A 95 -1.08 -17.40 10.34
CA ALA A 95 0.05 -18.33 10.45
C ALA A 95 0.05 -19.07 11.79
N ILE A 96 -0.18 -18.36 12.90
CA ILE A 96 -0.30 -18.97 14.24
C ILE A 96 -1.47 -19.95 14.27
N THR A 97 -2.65 -19.55 13.76
CA THR A 97 -3.83 -20.44 13.74
C THR A 97 -3.55 -21.73 12.96
N PHE A 98 -2.99 -21.62 11.76
CA PHE A 98 -2.63 -22.78 10.94
C PHE A 98 -1.56 -23.65 11.61
N LEU A 99 -0.55 -23.04 12.23
CA LEU A 99 0.50 -23.76 12.95
C LEU A 99 -0.09 -24.55 14.13
N SER A 100 -0.94 -23.93 14.95
CA SER A 100 -1.60 -24.60 16.07
C SER A 100 -2.45 -25.78 15.59
N LEU A 101 -3.24 -25.59 14.54
CA LEU A 101 -4.05 -26.67 13.95
C LEU A 101 -3.18 -27.81 13.40
N TYR A 102 -2.08 -27.48 12.74
CA TYR A 102 -1.16 -28.49 12.20
C TYR A 102 -0.51 -29.30 13.32
N ILE A 103 -0.04 -28.66 14.39
CA ILE A 103 0.50 -29.34 15.57
C ILE A 103 -0.55 -30.28 16.19
N VAL A 104 -1.77 -29.80 16.39
CA VAL A 104 -2.87 -30.63 16.94
C VAL A 104 -3.15 -31.82 16.04
N LEU A 105 -3.23 -31.61 14.72
CA LEU A 105 -3.45 -32.70 13.76
C LEU A 105 -2.31 -33.72 13.78
N SER A 106 -1.05 -33.26 13.86
CA SER A 106 0.11 -34.15 13.99
C SER A 106 0.05 -34.97 15.29
N PHE A 107 -0.37 -34.38 16.41
CA PHE A 107 -0.58 -35.14 17.65
C PHE A 107 -1.69 -36.19 17.51
N VAL A 108 -2.81 -35.86 16.86
CA VAL A 108 -3.89 -36.82 16.59
C VAL A 108 -3.39 -37.99 15.73
N VAL A 109 -2.60 -37.70 14.70
CA VAL A 109 -1.98 -38.74 13.86
C VAL A 109 -1.07 -39.64 14.69
N LEU A 110 -0.21 -39.07 15.54
CA LEU A 110 0.70 -39.83 16.40
C LEU A 110 -0.04 -40.72 17.40
N ILE A 111 -1.09 -40.21 18.04
CA ILE A 111 -1.95 -41.00 18.93
C ILE A 111 -2.65 -42.11 18.14
N GLY A 112 -3.21 -41.80 16.98
CA GLY A 112 -3.83 -42.79 16.11
C GLY A 112 -2.88 -43.92 15.73
N LEU A 113 -1.66 -43.59 15.30
CA LEU A 113 -0.61 -44.58 15.00
C LEU A 113 -0.27 -45.45 16.20
N TYR A 114 -0.17 -44.87 17.40
CA TYR A 114 0.08 -45.61 18.63
C TYR A 114 -1.06 -46.60 18.94
N LEU A 115 -2.32 -46.16 18.86
CA LEU A 115 -3.48 -47.00 19.11
C LEU A 115 -3.63 -48.12 18.08
N ILE A 116 -3.40 -47.84 16.79
CA ILE A 116 -3.39 -48.86 15.73
C ILE A 116 -2.30 -49.90 16.01
N SER A 117 -1.07 -49.46 16.33
CA SER A 117 0.10 -50.33 16.45
C SER A 117 0.08 -51.21 17.71
N ILE A 118 -0.43 -50.68 18.83
CA ILE A 118 -0.42 -51.38 20.12
C ILE A 118 -1.75 -52.10 20.40
N GLN A 119 -2.88 -51.50 20.00
CA GLN A 119 -4.22 -52.01 20.34
C GLN A 119 -4.89 -52.77 19.18
N GLY A 120 -4.21 -52.91 18.03
CA GLY A 120 -4.72 -53.64 16.87
C GLY A 120 -5.97 -53.02 16.24
N LEU A 121 -6.21 -51.72 16.51
CA LEU A 121 -7.40 -51.01 16.10
C LEU A 121 -7.41 -50.84 14.57
N LYS A 122 -8.41 -51.41 13.90
CA LYS A 122 -8.57 -51.29 12.44
C LYS A 122 -9.41 -50.05 12.13
N LEU A 123 -8.74 -49.01 11.65
CA LEU A 123 -9.41 -47.82 11.10
C LEU A 123 -9.82 -48.08 9.65
N ASP A 124 -10.93 -47.47 9.25
CA ASP A 124 -11.39 -47.50 7.87
C ASP A 124 -10.39 -46.76 6.97
N ASN A 125 -10.16 -47.30 5.76
CA ASN A 125 -9.21 -46.77 4.79
C ASN A 125 -9.55 -45.33 4.38
N TYR A 126 -10.85 -44.97 4.36
CA TYR A 126 -11.26 -43.59 4.10
C TYR A 126 -10.73 -42.62 5.17
N VAL A 127 -10.79 -43.01 6.45
CA VAL A 127 -10.33 -42.16 7.56
C VAL A 127 -8.82 -41.96 7.50
N VAL A 128 -8.07 -43.04 7.22
CA VAL A 128 -6.61 -42.97 7.05
C VAL A 128 -6.27 -42.06 5.87
N SER A 129 -6.90 -42.26 4.71
CA SER A 129 -6.66 -41.43 3.52
C SER A 129 -6.98 -39.96 3.77
N PHE A 130 -8.12 -39.67 4.41
CA PHE A 130 -8.54 -38.30 4.70
C PHE A 130 -7.53 -37.56 5.60
N VAL A 131 -7.11 -38.20 6.69
CA VAL A 131 -6.12 -37.63 7.61
C VAL A 131 -4.76 -37.46 6.93
N SER A 132 -4.31 -38.44 6.14
CA SER A 132 -3.06 -38.34 5.38
C SER A 132 -3.08 -37.21 4.34
N THR A 133 -4.19 -37.02 3.62
CA THR A 133 -4.34 -35.92 2.66
C THR A 133 -4.31 -34.56 3.36
N LEU A 134 -5.03 -34.40 4.48
CA LEU A 134 -5.01 -33.16 5.25
C LEU A 134 -3.61 -32.86 5.82
N HIS A 135 -2.97 -33.86 6.41
CA HIS A 135 -1.62 -33.70 6.96
C HIS A 135 -0.59 -33.37 5.87
N GLY A 136 -0.66 -34.05 4.72
CA GLY A 136 0.21 -33.79 3.57
C GLY A 136 -0.01 -32.42 2.93
N GLY A 137 -1.26 -31.96 2.79
CA GLY A 137 -1.56 -30.62 2.28
C GLY A 137 -1.08 -29.52 3.21
N MET A 138 -1.22 -29.71 4.53
CA MET A 138 -0.78 -28.76 5.54
C MET A 138 0.75 -28.69 5.65
N SER A 139 1.45 -29.82 5.51
CA SER A 139 2.92 -29.85 5.59
C SER A 139 3.59 -29.03 4.49
N MET A 140 2.98 -28.97 3.29
CA MET A 140 3.47 -28.13 2.18
C MET A 140 3.39 -26.63 2.47
N LYS A 141 2.56 -26.20 3.44
CA LYS A 141 2.37 -24.79 3.80
C LYS A 141 3.21 -24.35 4.99
N VAL A 142 3.99 -25.25 5.60
CA VAL A 142 4.87 -24.92 6.74
C VAL A 142 5.87 -23.82 6.36
N GLY A 143 6.44 -23.85 5.15
CA GLY A 143 7.33 -22.78 4.67
C GLY A 143 6.65 -21.41 4.63
N THR A 144 5.44 -21.32 4.08
CA THR A 144 4.65 -20.08 4.05
C THR A 144 4.29 -19.58 5.45
N ILE A 145 4.00 -20.48 6.39
CA ILE A 145 3.74 -20.13 7.79
C ILE A 145 4.99 -19.50 8.42
N VAL A 146 6.17 -20.08 8.19
CA VAL A 146 7.45 -19.53 8.67
C VAL A 146 7.69 -18.14 8.08
N ASP A 147 7.47 -17.96 6.78
CA ASP A 147 7.62 -16.67 6.11
C ASP A 147 6.69 -15.60 6.69
N PHE A 148 5.44 -15.94 7.01
CA PHE A 148 4.49 -15.00 7.62
C PHE A 148 4.85 -14.64 9.07
N LEU A 149 5.44 -15.56 9.83
CA LEU A 149 5.81 -15.32 11.23
C LEU A 149 7.08 -14.47 11.37
N PHE A 150 8.10 -14.81 10.58
CA PHE A 150 9.45 -14.27 10.74
C PHE A 150 9.87 -13.31 9.61
N GLY A 151 9.07 -13.22 8.55
CA GLY A 151 9.40 -12.47 7.34
C GLY A 151 10.23 -13.32 6.38
N SER A 152 9.99 -13.17 5.08
CA SER A 152 10.86 -13.75 4.04
C SER A 152 12.20 -13.01 4.04
N SER A 153 13.31 -13.73 4.20
CA SER A 153 14.66 -13.13 4.12
C SER A 153 15.10 -12.77 2.69
N GLN A 154 14.20 -12.81 1.71
CA GLN A 154 14.47 -12.35 0.34
C GLN A 154 13.92 -10.93 0.16
N GLN A 155 14.75 -9.96 0.52
CA GLN A 155 14.81 -8.64 -0.12
C GLN A 155 16.26 -8.34 -0.47
#